data_AF-A0A840PCA1-F1
#
_entry.id   AF-A0A840PCA1-F1
#
_cell.length_a   1.000
_cell.length_b   1.000
_cell.length_c   1.000
_cell.angle_alpha   90.00
_cell.angle_beta   90.00
_cell.angle_gamma   90.00
#
_symmetry.space_group_name_H-M   'P 1'
#
loop_
_entity.id
_entity.type
_entity.pdbx_description
1 polymer ?
#
loop_
_entity_poly.entity_id
_entity_poly.type
_entity_poly.pdbx_seq_one_letter_code
_entity_poly.pdbx_strand_id
1 'polypeptide(L)'
;MIYHGSRLTFKADTTPRQRMEALDSLREQGRTIPSVRSFAVGRDHSGEYEWGAIFVIEDLDGYREFLTHPARRRADRIALPLVEDIVSFDLTDDTDPETGAKIAELRRLLLEAPVEPDPLPDRPAHTRRTVLKAIAVTAAGTAAAGTGVAAAAPRTAAAAQAYAVAPGASVEVAMTVNGQPRKIVLEPRVTLLDALRERLGLTGTKKGCDRGECGACTVLVDGERVKSCLTLAVMRQGAEVTTVEGLARGEELHPVQEAFIRNDAFQCGACTPGQIMSAVACINEGHTGSEAEIREWMSGNLCRCAAYQNIVAAVADAAKEVRR
;
A
#
# COMPACT_ATOMS: atom_id res chain seq x y z
N MET A 1 -7.60 17.65 0.42
CA MET A 1 -7.17 16.61 -0.53
C MET A 1 -8.28 15.60 -0.74
N ILE A 2 -8.53 15.23 -1.99
CA ILE A 2 -9.52 14.25 -2.39
C ILE A 2 -8.79 13.00 -2.89
N TYR A 3 -9.16 11.85 -2.36
CA TYR A 3 -8.62 10.54 -2.71
C TYR A 3 -9.69 9.76 -3.47
N HIS A 4 -9.51 9.62 -4.78
CA HIS A 4 -10.36 8.78 -5.60
C HIS A 4 -9.78 7.37 -5.66
N GLY A 5 -10.49 6.40 -5.08
CA GLY A 5 -10.11 5.00 -5.10
C GLY A 5 -10.93 4.18 -6.09
N SER A 6 -10.30 3.27 -6.81
CA SER A 6 -10.96 2.23 -7.62
C SER A 6 -10.45 0.86 -7.21
N ARG A 7 -11.33 0.00 -6.69
CA ARG A 7 -11.06 -1.43 -6.45
C ARG A 7 -11.47 -2.22 -7.67
N LEU A 8 -10.59 -3.09 -8.14
CA LEU A 8 -10.81 -3.92 -9.32
C LEU A 8 -10.79 -5.39 -8.91
N THR A 9 -11.80 -6.13 -9.31
CA THR A 9 -11.81 -7.60 -9.26
C THR A 9 -11.46 -8.09 -10.66
N PHE A 10 -10.28 -8.71 -10.84
CA PHE A 10 -9.91 -9.27 -12.14
C PHE A 10 -10.60 -10.61 -12.38
N LYS A 11 -10.93 -10.90 -13.65
CA LYS A 11 -11.45 -12.21 -14.05
C LYS A 11 -10.46 -13.31 -13.68
N ALA A 12 -10.97 -14.47 -13.29
CA ALA A 12 -10.17 -15.60 -12.81
C ALA A 12 -9.07 -16.08 -13.80
N ASP A 13 -9.25 -15.90 -15.10
CA ASP A 13 -8.30 -16.29 -16.15
C ASP A 13 -7.24 -15.21 -16.46
N THR A 14 -7.30 -14.05 -15.79
CA THR A 14 -6.36 -12.95 -16.01
C THR A 14 -4.99 -13.26 -15.40
N THR A 15 -3.96 -13.36 -16.25
CA THR A 15 -2.59 -13.64 -15.80
C THR A 15 -1.99 -12.49 -14.99
N PRO A 16 -1.02 -12.73 -14.08
CA PRO A 16 -0.35 -11.68 -13.32
C PRO A 16 0.23 -10.55 -14.17
N ARG A 17 0.77 -10.89 -15.36
CA ARG A 17 1.30 -9.93 -16.33
C ARG A 17 0.22 -8.99 -16.86
N GLN A 18 -0.93 -9.54 -17.25
CA GLN A 18 -2.07 -8.73 -17.75
C GLN A 18 -2.61 -7.80 -16.68
N ARG A 19 -2.66 -8.26 -15.42
CA ARG A 19 -3.08 -7.41 -14.31
C ARG A 19 -2.09 -6.27 -14.07
N MET A 20 -0.78 -6.54 -14.14
CA MET A 20 0.25 -5.49 -14.01
C MET A 20 0.18 -4.47 -15.15
N GLU A 21 0.01 -4.92 -16.40
CA GLU A 21 -0.16 -4.04 -17.57
C GLU A 21 -1.40 -3.13 -17.41
N ALA A 22 -2.50 -3.66 -16.88
CA ALA A 22 -3.70 -2.88 -16.60
C ALA A 22 -3.45 -1.80 -15.54
N LEU A 23 -2.74 -2.13 -14.46
CA LEU A 23 -2.38 -1.17 -13.41
C LEU A 23 -1.40 -0.10 -13.88
N ASP A 24 -0.41 -0.47 -14.69
CA ASP A 24 0.56 0.47 -15.24
C ASP A 24 -0.13 1.48 -16.16
N SER A 25 -1.15 1.05 -16.93
CA SER A 25 -1.97 1.96 -17.72
C SER A 25 -2.74 2.97 -16.86
N LEU A 26 -3.24 2.57 -15.68
CA LEU A 26 -3.84 3.50 -14.71
C LEU A 26 -2.81 4.48 -14.14
N ARG A 27 -1.58 4.03 -13.91
CA ARG A 27 -0.47 4.89 -13.44
C ARG A 27 -0.13 5.98 -14.45
N GLU A 28 -0.16 5.67 -15.75
CA GLU A 28 0.08 6.66 -16.81
C GLU A 28 -0.97 7.79 -16.83
N GLN A 29 -2.19 7.53 -16.35
CA GLN A 29 -3.21 8.58 -16.24
C GLN A 29 -2.82 9.66 -15.25
N GLY A 30 -2.26 9.25 -14.10
CA GLY A 30 -1.73 10.20 -13.12
C GLY A 30 -0.60 11.08 -13.67
N ARG A 31 0.04 10.70 -14.78
CA ARG A 31 1.04 11.52 -15.47
C ARG A 31 0.45 12.49 -16.50
N THR A 32 -0.79 12.28 -16.92
CA THR A 32 -1.44 13.04 -18.00
C THR A 32 -2.61 13.89 -17.54
N ILE A 33 -3.10 13.70 -16.30
CA ILE A 33 -4.13 14.51 -15.66
C ILE A 33 -3.44 15.46 -14.66
N PRO A 34 -3.32 16.76 -14.95
CA PRO A 34 -2.59 17.72 -14.11
C PRO A 34 -3.00 17.76 -12.64
N SER A 35 -4.30 17.57 -12.35
CA SER A 35 -4.83 17.60 -10.99
C SER A 35 -4.45 16.37 -10.13
N VAL A 36 -3.95 15.29 -10.73
CA VAL A 36 -3.47 14.12 -10.00
C VAL A 36 -2.06 14.37 -9.48
N ARG A 37 -1.94 14.56 -8.16
CA ARG A 37 -0.66 14.80 -7.48
C ARG A 37 0.14 13.54 -7.26
N SER A 38 -0.54 12.42 -7.01
CA SER A 38 0.11 11.12 -6.86
C SER A 38 -0.85 9.98 -7.16
N PHE A 39 -0.27 8.84 -7.53
CA PHE A 39 -0.96 7.59 -7.80
C PHE A 39 -0.35 6.47 -6.98
N ALA A 40 -1.18 5.73 -6.27
CA ALA A 40 -0.77 4.55 -5.51
C ALA A 40 -1.56 3.32 -5.97
N VAL A 41 -0.89 2.16 -5.97
CA VAL A 41 -1.53 0.86 -6.13
C VAL A 41 -1.22 0.03 -4.90
N GLY A 42 -2.24 -0.59 -4.32
CA GLY A 42 -2.09 -1.50 -3.19
C GLY A 42 -3.04 -2.69 -3.28
N ARG A 43 -2.85 -3.69 -2.43
CA ARG A 43 -3.83 -4.77 -2.19
C ARG A 43 -4.79 -4.33 -1.10
N ASP A 44 -6.05 -4.71 -1.23
CA ASP A 44 -6.96 -4.57 -0.10
C ASP A 44 -6.67 -5.65 0.96
N HIS A 45 -7.17 -5.43 2.18
CA HIS A 45 -6.80 -6.26 3.33
C HIS A 45 -7.59 -7.57 3.42
N SER A 46 -8.77 -7.66 2.78
CA SER A 46 -9.57 -8.88 2.75
C SER A 46 -8.99 -9.93 1.79
N GLY A 47 -8.07 -9.54 0.90
CA GLY A 47 -7.59 -10.40 -0.18
C GLY A 47 -8.68 -10.69 -1.23
N GLU A 48 -9.83 -10.01 -1.12
CA GLU A 48 -10.98 -10.15 -1.99
C GLU A 48 -10.79 -9.32 -3.27
N TYR A 49 -10.13 -8.15 -3.14
CA TYR A 49 -9.82 -7.30 -4.29
C TYR A 49 -8.32 -7.29 -4.53
N GLU A 50 -7.92 -7.97 -5.59
CA GLU A 50 -6.56 -7.98 -6.11
C GLU A 50 -6.23 -6.66 -6.85
N TRP A 51 -6.35 -5.51 -6.17
CA TRP A 51 -5.59 -4.26 -6.34
C TRP A 51 -6.43 -2.98 -6.53
N GLY A 52 -6.19 -2.00 -5.66
CA GLY A 52 -6.85 -0.69 -5.65
C GLY A 52 -5.94 0.43 -6.16
N ALA A 53 -6.41 1.20 -7.15
CA ALA A 53 -5.78 2.43 -7.61
C ALA A 53 -6.30 3.61 -6.80
N ILE A 54 -5.40 4.42 -6.22
CA ILE A 54 -5.76 5.64 -5.49
C ILE A 54 -5.12 6.82 -6.18
N PHE A 55 -5.96 7.76 -6.64
CA PHE A 55 -5.57 9.04 -7.18
C PHE A 55 -5.71 10.10 -6.09
N VAL A 56 -4.62 10.80 -5.80
CA VAL A 56 -4.61 11.93 -4.85
C VAL A 56 -4.75 13.21 -5.63
N ILE A 57 -5.79 13.97 -5.31
CA ILE A 57 -6.24 15.16 -6.02
C ILE A 57 -6.32 16.30 -5.01
N GLU A 58 -5.87 17.49 -5.40
CA GLU A 58 -5.63 18.58 -4.45
C GLU A 58 -6.92 19.17 -3.88
N ASP A 59 -7.86 19.49 -4.75
CA ASP A 59 -9.07 20.23 -4.43
C ASP A 59 -10.28 19.80 -5.30
N LEU A 60 -11.44 20.42 -5.05
CA LEU A 60 -12.69 20.13 -5.77
C LEU A 60 -12.61 20.46 -7.26
N ASP A 61 -11.89 21.52 -7.64
CA ASP A 61 -11.73 21.90 -9.05
C ASP A 61 -10.87 20.87 -9.80
N GLY A 62 -9.79 20.43 -9.19
CA GLY A 62 -8.95 19.34 -9.66
C GLY A 62 -9.70 18.01 -9.68
N TYR A 63 -10.63 17.78 -8.75
CA TYR A 63 -11.48 16.59 -8.75
C TYR A 63 -12.50 16.64 -9.90
N ARG A 64 -13.10 17.80 -10.18
CA ARG A 64 -13.94 18.00 -11.36
C ARG A 64 -13.15 17.78 -12.65
N GLU A 65 -11.94 18.33 -12.74
CA GLU A 65 -11.03 18.11 -13.86
C GLU A 65 -10.74 16.62 -14.02
N PHE A 66 -10.30 15.95 -12.95
CA PHE A 66 -10.00 14.52 -12.96
C PHE A 66 -11.17 13.71 -13.49
N LEU A 67 -12.38 13.96 -12.99
CA LEU A 67 -13.58 13.24 -13.39
C LEU A 67 -13.97 13.46 -14.86
N THR A 68 -13.72 14.65 -15.40
CA THR A 68 -14.09 15.05 -16.78
C THR A 68 -12.97 14.83 -17.79
N HIS A 69 -11.75 14.57 -17.34
CA HIS A 69 -10.57 14.52 -18.21
C HIS A 69 -10.67 13.38 -19.24
N PRO A 70 -10.39 13.63 -20.55
CA PRO A 70 -10.51 12.60 -21.60
C PRO A 70 -9.61 11.37 -21.39
N ALA A 71 -8.48 11.53 -20.70
CA ALA A 71 -7.58 10.41 -20.36
C ALA A 71 -8.21 9.42 -19.37
N ARG A 72 -9.14 9.86 -18.50
CA ARG A 72 -9.83 9.01 -17.53
C ARG A 72 -10.79 8.02 -18.21
N ARG A 73 -11.46 8.43 -19.29
CA ARG A 73 -12.34 7.58 -20.15
C ARG A 73 -11.61 6.45 -20.90
N ARG A 74 -10.31 6.24 -20.63
CA ARG A 74 -9.52 5.14 -21.17
C ARG A 74 -9.18 4.07 -20.10
N ALA A 75 -9.29 4.41 -18.81
CA ALA A 75 -9.02 3.49 -17.70
C ALA A 75 -10.04 2.35 -17.70
N ASP A 76 -11.31 2.74 -17.79
CA ASP A 76 -12.45 1.86 -17.93
C ASP A 76 -12.27 0.93 -19.14
N ARG A 77 -11.93 1.43 -20.34
CA ARG A 77 -11.80 0.54 -21.51
C ARG A 77 -10.63 -0.45 -21.47
N ILE A 78 -9.51 -0.13 -20.81
CA ILE A 78 -8.35 -1.03 -20.73
C ILE A 78 -8.51 -2.02 -19.56
N ALA A 79 -9.12 -1.59 -18.45
CA ALA A 79 -9.38 -2.42 -17.29
C ALA A 79 -10.62 -3.32 -17.48
N LEU A 80 -11.75 -2.81 -17.99
CA LEU A 80 -13.03 -3.55 -18.13
C LEU A 80 -12.94 -4.89 -18.89
N PRO A 81 -12.11 -5.07 -19.93
CA PRO A 81 -11.96 -6.37 -20.59
C PRO A 81 -11.39 -7.45 -19.67
N LEU A 82 -10.59 -7.07 -18.67
CA LEU A 82 -9.92 -7.96 -17.72
C LEU A 82 -10.57 -7.95 -16.33
N VAL A 83 -11.38 -6.93 -16.04
CA VAL A 83 -12.02 -6.71 -14.74
C VAL A 83 -13.45 -7.24 -14.78
N GLU A 84 -13.79 -8.07 -13.79
CA GLU A 84 -15.11 -8.61 -13.52
C GLU A 84 -15.99 -7.61 -12.75
N ASP A 85 -15.40 -6.89 -11.79
CA ASP A 85 -16.12 -5.88 -10.99
C ASP A 85 -15.23 -4.67 -10.66
N ILE A 86 -15.84 -3.48 -10.62
CA ILE A 86 -15.16 -2.23 -10.27
C ILE A 86 -15.96 -1.43 -9.24
N VAL A 87 -15.36 -1.20 -8.08
CA VAL A 87 -15.94 -0.38 -7.02
C VAL A 87 -15.13 0.90 -6.86
N SER A 88 -15.74 2.05 -7.13
CA SER A 88 -15.10 3.35 -6.91
C SER A 88 -15.58 4.00 -5.62
N PHE A 89 -14.70 4.67 -4.90
CA PHE A 89 -14.99 5.37 -3.65
C PHE A 89 -14.18 6.66 -3.58
N ASP A 90 -14.66 7.62 -2.78
CA ASP A 90 -13.98 8.89 -2.58
C ASP A 90 -13.76 9.09 -1.08
N LEU A 91 -12.57 9.54 -0.71
CA LEU A 91 -12.23 9.97 0.65
C LEU A 91 -11.72 11.41 0.58
N THR A 92 -11.96 12.18 1.63
CA THR A 92 -11.37 13.51 1.77
C THR A 92 -10.78 13.63 3.17
N ASP A 93 -9.64 14.30 3.28
CA ASP A 93 -9.07 14.69 4.58
C ASP A 93 -9.66 16.02 5.09
N ASP A 94 -10.48 16.68 4.28
CA ASP A 94 -11.26 17.85 4.68
C ASP A 94 -12.32 17.46 5.71
N THR A 95 -12.26 18.11 6.87
CA THR A 95 -13.18 17.88 7.98
C THR A 95 -14.54 18.55 7.80
N ASP A 96 -14.69 19.46 6.82
CA ASP A 96 -15.96 20.09 6.50
C ASP A 96 -16.91 19.09 5.81
N PRO A 97 -18.06 18.76 6.43
CA PRO A 97 -19.06 17.87 5.83
C PRO A 97 -19.59 18.39 4.48
N GLU A 98 -19.57 19.71 4.25
CA GLU A 98 -20.03 20.32 3.01
C GLU A 98 -19.13 19.92 1.83
N THR A 99 -17.83 19.74 2.05
CA THR A 99 -16.89 19.25 1.03
C THR A 99 -17.25 17.83 0.59
N GLY A 100 -17.60 16.95 1.53
CA GLY A 100 -18.08 15.60 1.21
C GLY A 100 -19.36 15.59 0.37
N ALA A 101 -20.32 16.47 0.70
CA ALA A 101 -21.55 16.63 -0.08
C ALA A 101 -21.28 17.12 -1.51
N LYS A 102 -20.34 18.06 -1.68
CA LYS A 102 -19.92 18.57 -3.00
C LYS A 102 -19.24 17.48 -3.85
N ILE A 103 -18.40 16.65 -3.25
CA ILE A 103 -17.77 15.49 -3.93
C ILE A 103 -18.85 14.52 -4.42
N ALA A 104 -19.80 14.16 -3.55
CA ALA A 104 -20.89 13.26 -3.88
C ALA A 104 -21.77 13.80 -5.02
N GLU A 105 -22.08 15.09 -4.99
CA GLU A 105 -22.86 15.75 -6.04
C GLU A 105 -22.12 15.80 -7.38
N LEU A 106 -20.82 16.16 -7.38
CA LEU A 106 -20.00 16.12 -8.60
C LEU A 106 -19.99 14.73 -9.23
N ARG A 107 -19.85 13.68 -8.42
CA ARG A 107 -19.86 12.30 -8.90
C ARG A 107 -21.22 11.89 -9.47
N ARG A 108 -22.32 12.30 -8.83
CA ARG A 108 -23.69 12.05 -9.30
C ARG A 108 -23.94 12.71 -10.66
N LEU A 109 -23.63 14.00 -10.79
CA LEU A 109 -23.83 14.76 -12.03
C LEU A 109 -23.07 14.16 -13.23
N LEU A 110 -21.92 13.55 -12.99
CA LEU A 110 -21.11 12.91 -14.04
C LEU A 110 -21.59 11.51 -14.42
N LEU A 111 -22.17 10.76 -13.49
CA LEU A 111 -22.80 9.47 -13.80
C LEU A 111 -24.10 9.65 -14.61
N GLU A 112 -24.78 10.78 -14.42
CA GLU A 112 -26.03 11.13 -15.11
C GLU A 112 -25.81 11.90 -16.44
N ALA A 113 -24.57 12.33 -16.73
CA ALA A 113 -24.25 13.09 -17.94
C ALA A 113 -24.34 12.21 -19.21
N PRO A 114 -24.97 12.69 -20.30
CA PRO A 114 -25.01 11.95 -21.57
C PRO A 114 -23.60 11.66 -22.09
N VAL A 115 -23.33 10.39 -22.40
CA VAL A 115 -22.08 10.00 -23.06
C VAL A 115 -22.19 10.33 -24.54
N GLU A 116 -21.62 11.46 -24.98
CA GLU A 116 -21.43 11.68 -26.41
C GLU A 116 -20.47 10.62 -26.98
N PRO A 117 -20.79 10.02 -28.15
CA PRO A 117 -19.89 9.09 -28.82
C PRO A 117 -18.60 9.81 -29.25
N ASP A 118 -17.45 9.30 -28.79
CA ASP A 118 -16.11 9.84 -29.05
C ASP A 118 -15.75 9.77 -30.55
N PRO A 119 -15.37 10.89 -31.22
CA PRO A 119 -15.10 10.91 -32.65
C PRO A 119 -13.59 10.79 -32.96
N LEU A 120 -12.91 9.67 -32.66
CA LEU A 120 -11.51 9.47 -33.08
C LEU A 120 -11.18 8.00 -33.47
N PRO A 121 -10.17 7.78 -34.34
CA PRO A 121 -10.20 6.73 -35.36
C PRO A 121 -9.73 5.36 -34.87
N ASP A 122 -10.31 4.31 -35.46
CA ASP A 122 -9.92 2.91 -35.26
C ASP A 122 -8.42 2.70 -35.52
N ARG A 123 -7.68 2.29 -34.47
CA ARG A 123 -6.36 1.68 -34.65
C ARG A 123 -6.54 0.24 -35.16
N PRO A 124 -5.72 -0.22 -36.12
CA PRO A 124 -5.90 -1.55 -36.69
C PRO A 124 -5.67 -2.62 -35.62
N ALA A 125 -6.75 -3.35 -35.30
CA ALA A 125 -6.72 -4.41 -34.32
C ALA A 125 -5.90 -5.59 -34.88
N HIS A 126 -4.66 -5.74 -34.43
CA HIS A 126 -3.97 -7.02 -34.50
C HIS A 126 -4.69 -7.98 -33.54
N THR A 127 -5.72 -8.67 -34.06
CA THR A 127 -6.54 -9.59 -33.27
C THR A 127 -5.88 -10.96 -33.16
N ARG A 128 -6.21 -11.72 -32.09
CA ARG A 128 -5.86 -13.14 -31.91
C ARG A 128 -6.11 -14.00 -33.16
N ARG A 129 -7.04 -13.59 -34.04
CA ARG A 129 -7.36 -14.24 -35.32
C ARG A 129 -6.21 -14.19 -36.33
N THR A 130 -5.36 -13.16 -36.28
CA THR A 130 -4.16 -13.03 -37.14
C THR A 130 -3.01 -13.92 -36.63
N VAL A 131 -2.88 -14.07 -35.31
CA VAL A 131 -1.90 -14.97 -34.68
C VAL A 131 -2.33 -16.45 -34.83
N LEU A 132 -3.63 -16.75 -34.65
CA LEU A 132 -4.17 -18.09 -34.85
C LEU A 132 -4.10 -18.54 -36.33
N LYS A 133 -4.23 -17.63 -37.29
CA LYS A 133 -3.98 -17.94 -38.72
C LYS A 133 -2.51 -18.22 -39.03
N ALA A 134 -1.57 -17.64 -38.27
CA ALA A 134 -0.13 -17.92 -38.43
C ALA A 134 0.28 -19.27 -37.83
N ILE A 135 -0.49 -19.82 -36.88
CA ILE A 135 -0.23 -21.12 -36.24
C ILE A 135 -1.00 -22.26 -36.95
N ALA A 136 -2.15 -21.96 -37.57
CA ALA A 136 -3.00 -22.94 -38.26
C ALA A 136 -2.46 -23.46 -39.62
N VAL A 137 -1.19 -23.24 -39.97
CA VAL A 137 -0.52 -23.91 -41.09
C VAL A 137 0.26 -25.16 -40.64
N THR A 138 0.24 -25.52 -39.36
CA THR A 138 0.85 -26.78 -38.91
C THR A 138 0.01 -27.45 -37.83
N ALA A 139 -0.37 -28.71 -38.07
CA ALA A 139 -1.14 -29.63 -37.22
C ALA A 139 -2.68 -29.52 -37.31
N ALA A 140 -3.21 -30.10 -38.38
CA ALA A 140 -4.50 -30.77 -38.35
C ALA A 140 -4.45 -31.97 -37.38
N GLY A 141 -5.48 -32.16 -36.55
CA GLY A 141 -5.71 -33.45 -35.89
C GLY A 141 -6.46 -33.40 -34.55
N THR A 142 -7.56 -34.15 -34.49
CA THR A 142 -8.24 -34.73 -33.31
C THR A 142 -9.18 -33.87 -32.43
N ALA A 143 -10.43 -33.80 -32.91
CA ALA A 143 -11.69 -34.23 -32.27
C ALA A 143 -11.85 -34.39 -30.73
N ALA A 144 -12.95 -33.78 -30.27
CA ALA A 144 -14.07 -34.35 -29.49
C ALA A 144 -14.06 -34.43 -27.94
N ALA A 145 -15.26 -34.09 -27.43
CA ALA A 145 -15.96 -34.54 -26.22
C ALA A 145 -15.70 -33.83 -24.87
N GLY A 146 -16.80 -33.46 -24.21
CA GLY A 146 -16.80 -33.17 -22.78
C GLY A 146 -17.83 -32.15 -22.29
N THR A 147 -19.14 -32.38 -22.50
CA THR A 147 -20.20 -31.69 -21.76
C THR A 147 -20.24 -32.18 -20.31
N GLY A 148 -20.21 -31.26 -19.34
CA GLY A 148 -20.59 -31.56 -17.97
C GLY A 148 -19.95 -30.66 -16.91
N VAL A 149 -20.59 -29.53 -16.58
CA VAL A 149 -20.38 -28.88 -15.29
C VAL A 149 -21.75 -28.68 -14.64
N ALA A 150 -21.90 -29.33 -13.49
CA ALA A 150 -23.08 -29.30 -12.65
C ALA A 150 -23.36 -27.87 -12.17
N ALA A 151 -24.64 -27.47 -12.23
CA ALA A 151 -25.12 -26.25 -11.62
C ALA A 151 -25.00 -26.36 -10.09
N ALA A 152 -24.03 -25.67 -9.50
CA ALA A 152 -24.02 -25.40 -8.08
C ALA A 152 -24.98 -24.23 -7.79
N ALA A 153 -25.96 -24.47 -6.94
CA ALA A 153 -26.96 -23.49 -6.53
C ALA A 153 -26.31 -22.24 -5.90
N PRO A 154 -26.90 -21.04 -6.08
CA PRO A 154 -26.39 -19.81 -5.47
C PRO A 154 -26.46 -19.92 -3.95
N ARG A 155 -25.30 -19.85 -3.29
CA ARG A 155 -25.23 -19.59 -1.85
C ARG A 155 -25.63 -18.13 -1.66
N THR A 156 -26.71 -17.91 -0.91
CA THR A 156 -27.12 -16.59 -0.44
C THR A 156 -25.96 -15.95 0.31
N ALA A 157 -25.35 -14.92 -0.29
CA ALA A 157 -24.42 -14.03 0.40
C ALA A 157 -25.20 -13.38 1.54
N ALA A 158 -24.90 -13.78 2.78
CA ALA A 158 -25.36 -13.03 3.94
C ALA A 158 -24.76 -11.62 3.83
N ALA A 159 -25.62 -10.61 3.74
CA ALA A 159 -25.21 -9.21 3.69
C ALA A 159 -24.29 -8.92 4.88
N ALA A 160 -23.03 -8.57 4.59
CA ALA A 160 -22.11 -8.10 5.60
C ALA A 160 -22.69 -6.80 6.19
N GLN A 161 -23.10 -6.85 7.45
CA GLN A 161 -23.53 -5.67 8.18
C GLN A 161 -22.35 -4.73 8.37
N ALA A 162 -22.46 -3.52 7.83
CA ALA A 162 -21.54 -2.43 8.09
C ALA A 162 -21.62 -2.06 9.58
N TYR A 163 -20.51 -2.21 10.30
CA TYR A 163 -20.39 -1.67 11.65
C TYR A 163 -20.18 -0.15 11.56
N ALA A 164 -21.25 0.62 11.79
CA ALA A 164 -21.15 2.06 11.96
C ALA A 164 -20.53 2.36 13.33
N VAL A 165 -19.26 2.76 13.35
CA VAL A 165 -18.64 3.34 14.55
C VAL A 165 -19.01 4.81 14.60
N ALA A 166 -19.66 5.25 15.67
CA ALA A 166 -20.03 6.66 15.85
C ALA A 166 -18.78 7.57 15.83
N PRO A 167 -18.86 8.78 15.22
CA PRO A 167 -17.76 9.74 15.26
C PRO A 167 -17.30 10.02 16.70
N GLY A 168 -16.00 9.89 16.97
CA GLY A 168 -15.41 10.11 18.30
C GLY A 168 -15.52 8.92 19.26
N ALA A 169 -16.12 7.79 18.86
CA ALA A 169 -16.10 6.59 19.69
C ALA A 169 -14.67 6.03 19.78
N SER A 170 -14.16 5.94 21.02
CA SER A 170 -12.88 5.31 21.32
C SER A 170 -13.06 3.84 21.69
N VAL A 171 -12.07 3.02 21.37
CA VAL A 171 -12.01 1.60 21.72
C VAL A 171 -10.77 1.34 22.57
N GLU A 172 -10.85 0.38 23.49
CA GLU A 172 -9.67 -0.13 24.20
C GLU A 172 -8.93 -1.11 23.29
N VAL A 173 -7.64 -0.86 23.08
CA VAL A 173 -6.71 -1.77 22.42
C VAL A 173 -5.69 -2.24 23.43
N ALA A 174 -5.46 -3.55 23.50
CA ALA A 174 -4.40 -4.15 24.32
C ALA A 174 -3.31 -4.70 23.42
N MET A 175 -2.03 -4.45 23.73
CA MET A 175 -0.87 -4.97 23.02
C MET A 175 0.34 -5.03 23.95
N THR A 176 1.34 -5.85 23.63
CA THR A 176 2.61 -5.86 24.36
C THR A 176 3.58 -4.95 23.63
N VAL A 177 4.09 -3.89 24.29
CA VAL A 177 5.05 -2.96 23.68
C VAL A 177 6.36 -3.02 24.44
N ASN A 178 7.45 -3.40 23.77
CA ASN A 178 8.78 -3.59 24.36
C ASN A 178 8.73 -4.51 25.59
N GLY A 179 8.02 -5.64 25.48
CA GLY A 179 7.82 -6.62 26.55
C GLY A 179 6.84 -6.20 27.65
N GLN A 180 6.26 -5.00 27.59
CA GLN A 180 5.32 -4.49 28.60
C GLN A 180 3.87 -4.53 28.10
N PRO A 181 2.94 -5.15 28.84
CA PRO A 181 1.53 -5.11 28.47
C PRO A 181 0.98 -3.69 28.57
N ARG A 182 0.35 -3.20 27.50
CA ARG A 182 -0.25 -1.87 27.41
C ARG A 182 -1.72 -1.99 27.03
N LYS A 183 -2.54 -1.16 27.66
CA LYS A 183 -3.93 -0.91 27.29
C LYS A 183 -4.07 0.57 26.92
N ILE A 184 -4.66 0.85 25.77
CA ILE A 184 -4.75 2.19 25.21
C ILE A 184 -6.18 2.41 24.74
N VAL A 185 -6.82 3.48 25.21
CA VAL A 185 -8.12 3.92 24.71
C VAL A 185 -7.88 4.94 23.61
N LEU A 186 -8.33 4.64 22.39
CA LEU A 186 -8.08 5.47 21.21
C LEU A 186 -9.20 5.36 20.16
N GLU A 187 -9.28 6.36 19.29
CA GLU A 187 -10.19 6.29 18.13
C GLU A 187 -9.66 5.27 17.10
N PRO A 188 -10.53 4.54 16.38
CA PRO A 188 -10.09 3.53 15.41
C PRO A 188 -9.16 4.01 14.30
N ARG A 189 -9.20 5.31 13.97
CA ARG A 189 -8.33 5.92 12.95
C ARG A 189 -6.89 6.17 13.41
N VAL A 190 -6.60 6.03 14.71
CA VAL A 190 -5.26 6.30 15.24
C VAL A 190 -4.28 5.27 14.68
N THR A 191 -3.23 5.77 14.04
CA THR A 191 -2.14 4.94 13.51
C THR A 191 -1.34 4.32 14.66
N LEU A 192 -0.68 3.19 14.41
CA LEU A 192 0.25 2.59 15.37
C LEU A 192 1.36 3.59 15.72
N LEU A 193 1.80 4.38 14.74
CA LEU A 193 2.77 5.45 14.95
C LEU A 193 2.30 6.45 16.02
N ASP A 194 1.08 6.96 15.87
CA ASP A 194 0.53 7.95 16.79
C ASP A 194 0.15 7.35 18.15
N ALA A 195 -0.26 6.08 18.19
CA ALA A 195 -0.45 5.37 19.45
C ALA A 195 0.86 5.25 20.23
N LEU A 196 1.95 4.83 19.58
CA LEU A 196 3.26 4.70 20.21
C LEU A 196 3.79 6.05 20.71
N ARG A 197 3.74 7.08 19.86
CA ARG A 197 4.32 8.38 20.18
C ARG A 197 3.46 9.22 21.12
N GLU A 198 2.20 9.41 20.76
CA GLU A 198 1.34 10.44 21.34
C GLU A 198 0.43 9.88 22.44
N ARG A 199 0.34 8.55 22.59
CA ARG A 199 -0.40 7.90 23.70
C ARG A 199 0.53 7.22 24.69
N LEU A 200 1.59 6.55 24.20
CA LEU A 200 2.54 5.85 25.07
C LEU A 200 3.83 6.63 25.36
N GLY A 201 4.08 7.76 24.69
CA GLY A 201 5.27 8.57 24.90
C GLY A 201 6.57 7.96 24.33
N LEU A 202 6.47 6.91 23.52
CA LEU A 202 7.60 6.25 22.85
C LEU A 202 7.96 7.04 21.59
N THR A 203 8.70 8.13 21.80
CA THR A 203 8.99 9.11 20.75
C THR A 203 10.17 8.72 19.85
N GLY A 204 10.85 7.60 20.11
CA GLY A 204 11.93 7.05 19.28
C GLY A 204 11.46 6.78 17.86
N THR A 205 10.29 6.15 17.68
CA THR A 205 9.65 6.02 16.37
C THR A 205 9.27 7.39 15.81
N LYS A 206 9.66 7.71 14.57
CA LYS A 206 9.53 9.06 14.01
C LYS A 206 8.45 9.19 12.95
N LYS A 207 7.74 10.31 12.96
CA LYS A 207 6.85 10.74 11.88
C LYS A 207 7.63 11.61 10.90
N GLY A 208 8.09 11.02 9.79
CA GLY A 208 8.84 11.75 8.75
C GLY A 208 7.98 12.22 7.57
N CYS A 209 7.11 11.35 7.06
CA CYS A 209 6.30 11.62 5.85
C CYS A 209 4.79 11.36 6.02
N ASP A 210 4.43 10.54 7.02
CA ASP A 210 3.08 10.04 7.31
C ASP A 210 2.32 9.37 6.14
N ARG A 211 3.08 8.87 5.15
CA ARG A 211 2.53 8.26 3.92
C ARG A 211 3.34 7.08 3.41
N GLY A 212 4.12 6.46 4.29
CA GLY A 212 4.89 5.26 3.99
C GLY A 212 6.11 5.42 3.08
N GLU A 213 6.57 6.63 2.76
CA GLU A 213 7.73 6.83 1.88
C GLU A 213 9.08 6.67 2.61
N CYS A 214 9.23 7.30 3.78
CA CYS A 214 10.56 7.51 4.38
C CYS A 214 11.09 6.39 5.28
N GLY A 215 10.26 5.49 5.79
CA GLY A 215 10.67 4.43 6.73
C GLY A 215 11.09 4.89 8.14
N ALA A 216 11.09 6.18 8.46
CA ALA A 216 11.47 6.66 9.80
C ALA A 216 10.56 6.16 10.94
N CYS A 217 9.39 5.64 10.58
CA CYS A 217 8.38 5.06 11.47
C CYS A 217 8.46 3.53 11.57
N THR A 218 9.51 2.88 11.06
CA THR A 218 9.64 1.43 11.13
C THR A 218 9.67 0.94 12.58
N VAL A 219 8.85 -0.06 12.87
CA VAL A 219 8.82 -0.85 14.13
C VAL A 219 8.69 -2.33 13.77
N LEU A 220 8.92 -3.23 14.73
CA LEU A 220 8.61 -4.64 14.54
C LEU A 220 7.24 -4.94 15.17
N VAL A 221 6.41 -5.68 14.45
CA VAL A 221 5.14 -6.24 14.93
C VAL A 221 5.23 -7.74 14.75
N ASP A 222 5.17 -8.49 15.85
CA ASP A 222 5.30 -9.95 15.87
C ASP A 222 6.58 -10.43 15.13
N GLY A 223 7.66 -9.65 15.26
CA GLY A 223 8.94 -9.88 14.59
C GLY A 223 9.08 -9.31 13.17
N GLU A 224 7.98 -8.92 12.53
CA GLU A 224 7.98 -8.36 11.17
C GLU A 224 8.10 -6.84 11.17
N ARG A 225 8.99 -6.28 10.36
CA ARG A 225 9.09 -4.82 10.21
C ARG A 225 7.91 -4.25 9.45
N VAL A 226 7.30 -3.20 10.00
CA VAL A 226 6.19 -2.48 9.36
C VAL A 226 6.37 -0.98 9.43
N LYS A 227 5.79 -0.27 8.46
CA LYS A 227 5.65 1.19 8.50
C LYS A 227 4.45 1.54 9.37
N SER A 228 4.71 1.91 10.62
CA SER A 228 3.64 2.15 11.61
C SER A 228 2.67 3.28 11.26
N CYS A 229 3.06 4.23 10.39
CA CYS A 229 2.15 5.27 9.88
C CYS A 229 1.03 4.72 8.95
N LEU A 230 1.23 3.55 8.34
CA LEU A 230 0.25 2.91 7.46
C LEU A 230 -0.50 1.75 8.14
N THR A 231 -0.39 1.65 9.47
CA THR A 231 -1.01 0.60 10.28
C THR A 231 -1.90 1.24 11.31
N LEU A 232 -3.15 0.81 11.47
CA LEU A 232 -4.02 1.28 12.55
C LEU A 232 -3.71 0.55 13.85
N ALA A 233 -3.72 1.24 14.99
CA ALA A 233 -3.44 0.64 16.29
C ALA A 233 -4.48 -0.43 16.65
N VAL A 234 -5.75 -0.22 16.30
CA VAL A 234 -6.84 -1.19 16.53
C VAL A 234 -6.63 -2.53 15.81
N MET A 235 -5.86 -2.55 14.72
CA MET A 235 -5.53 -3.79 14.00
C MET A 235 -4.45 -4.61 14.71
N ARG A 236 -3.88 -4.08 15.80
CA ARG A 236 -2.76 -4.69 16.55
C ARG A 236 -3.16 -5.13 17.94
N GLN A 237 -4.45 -5.45 18.10
CA GLN A 237 -4.96 -6.10 19.31
C GLN A 237 -4.20 -7.42 19.56
N GLY A 238 -3.62 -7.54 20.74
CA GLY A 238 -2.87 -8.71 21.20
C GLY A 238 -1.46 -8.86 20.61
N ALA A 239 -1.05 -7.99 19.70
CA ALA A 239 0.25 -8.09 19.02
C ALA A 239 1.40 -7.71 19.96
N GLU A 240 2.60 -8.21 19.63
CA GLU A 240 3.86 -7.77 20.22
C GLU A 240 4.51 -6.71 19.33
N VAL A 241 4.79 -5.53 19.89
CA VAL A 241 5.38 -4.40 19.18
C VAL A 241 6.73 -4.05 19.80
N THR A 242 7.78 -4.05 18.99
CA THR A 242 9.12 -3.62 19.40
C THR A 242 9.49 -2.33 18.68
N THR A 243 9.82 -1.31 19.47
CA THR A 243 10.35 -0.02 19.00
C THR A 243 11.85 0.06 19.26
N VAL A 244 12.50 1.15 18.83
CA VAL A 244 13.94 1.33 19.05
C VAL A 244 14.31 1.36 20.53
N GLU A 245 13.42 1.86 21.38
CA GLU A 245 13.57 1.88 22.84
C GLU A 245 13.58 0.47 23.44
N GLY A 246 12.97 -0.52 22.77
CA GLY A 246 12.91 -1.90 23.23
C GLY A 246 14.12 -2.75 22.87
N LEU A 247 15.09 -2.23 22.12
CA LEU A 247 16.26 -3.00 21.69
C LEU A 247 17.35 -3.11 22.77
N ALA A 248 17.54 -2.06 23.56
CA ALA A 248 18.57 -2.03 24.60
C ALA A 248 18.09 -2.76 25.86
N ARG A 249 19.01 -3.41 26.57
CA ARG A 249 18.76 -4.05 27.87
C ARG A 249 19.44 -3.25 28.98
N GLY A 250 18.72 -2.28 29.53
CA GLY A 250 19.31 -1.34 30.50
C GLY A 250 20.34 -0.45 29.81
N GLU A 251 21.59 -0.52 30.26
CA GLU A 251 22.72 0.23 29.65
C GLU A 251 23.41 -0.55 28.51
N GLU A 252 23.06 -1.83 28.32
CA GLU A 252 23.61 -2.65 27.25
C GLU A 252 22.89 -2.35 25.92
N LEU A 253 23.63 -1.79 24.96
CA LEU A 253 23.12 -1.51 23.63
C LEU A 253 22.96 -2.79 22.82
N HIS A 254 21.99 -2.79 21.91
CA HIS A 254 21.86 -3.85 20.93
C HIS A 254 23.07 -3.82 19.95
N PRO A 255 23.59 -4.96 19.45
CA PRO A 255 24.73 -4.98 18.53
C PRO A 255 24.58 -4.05 17.31
N VAL A 256 23.36 -3.94 16.77
CA VAL A 256 23.04 -2.98 15.69
C VAL A 256 23.21 -1.52 16.15
N GLN A 257 22.80 -1.16 17.38
CA GLN A 257 22.98 0.19 17.90
C GLN A 257 24.48 0.51 18.08
N GLU A 258 25.25 -0.43 18.62
CA GLU A 258 26.71 -0.28 18.76
C GLU A 258 27.40 -0.13 17.40
N ALA A 259 27.06 -0.98 16.43
CA ALA A 259 27.63 -0.91 15.08
C ALA A 259 27.30 0.42 14.41
N PHE A 260 26.09 0.96 14.61
CA PHE A 260 25.73 2.29 14.10
C PHE A 260 26.61 3.40 14.69
N ILE A 261 26.99 3.31 15.97
CA ILE A 261 27.91 4.25 16.63
C ILE A 261 29.33 4.07 16.07
N ARG A 262 29.85 2.83 16.04
CA ARG A 262 31.22 2.53 15.58
C ARG A 262 31.48 2.99 14.14
N ASN A 263 30.47 2.90 13.29
CA ASN A 263 30.57 3.22 11.87
C ASN A 263 30.10 4.64 11.52
N ASP A 264 29.74 5.48 12.52
CA ASP A 264 29.18 6.82 12.29
C ASP A 264 27.98 6.78 11.31
N ALA A 265 27.06 5.83 11.54
CA ALA A 265 25.94 5.51 10.65
C ALA A 265 24.72 6.43 10.85
N PHE A 266 24.93 7.65 11.32
CA PHE A 266 23.90 8.66 11.48
C PHE A 266 24.51 10.07 11.53
N GLN A 267 23.67 11.09 11.31
CA GLN A 267 24.06 12.49 11.51
C GLN A 267 22.99 13.19 12.34
N CYS A 268 21.94 13.72 11.70
CA CYS A 268 20.85 14.42 12.41
C CYS A 268 20.02 13.51 13.34
N GLY A 269 20.19 12.20 13.25
CA GLY A 269 19.48 11.23 14.10
C GLY A 269 18.03 10.93 13.71
N ALA A 270 17.41 11.72 12.83
CA ALA A 270 15.96 11.64 12.58
C ALA A 270 15.53 10.31 11.93
N CYS A 271 16.30 9.78 10.98
CA CYS A 271 15.99 8.48 10.37
C CYS A 271 16.52 7.29 11.17
N THR A 272 17.43 7.53 12.12
CA THR A 272 18.23 6.50 12.78
C THR A 272 17.39 5.43 13.49
N PRO A 273 16.30 5.76 14.21
CA PRO A 273 15.40 4.75 14.77
C PRO A 273 14.86 3.79 13.72
N GLY A 274 14.29 4.31 12.63
CA GLY A 274 13.77 3.48 11.55
C GLY A 274 14.86 2.66 10.85
N GLN A 275 16.05 3.23 10.65
CA GLN A 275 17.21 2.53 10.08
C GLN A 275 17.63 1.35 10.97
N ILE A 276 17.72 1.56 12.28
CA ILE A 276 18.09 0.51 13.24
C ILE A 276 17.03 -0.61 13.25
N MET A 277 15.74 -0.27 13.31
CA MET A 277 14.67 -1.28 13.29
C MET A 277 14.68 -2.09 11.98
N SER A 278 14.87 -1.43 10.83
CA SER A 278 15.00 -2.11 9.54
C SER A 278 16.27 -2.96 9.44
N ALA A 279 17.37 -2.54 10.05
CA ALA A 279 18.62 -3.29 10.12
C ALA A 279 18.47 -4.58 10.92
N VAL A 280 17.81 -4.52 12.09
CA VAL A 280 17.50 -5.71 12.90
C VAL A 280 16.69 -6.71 12.08
N ALA A 281 15.63 -6.25 11.42
CA ALA A 281 14.83 -7.11 10.55
C ALA A 281 15.64 -7.69 9.38
N CYS A 282 16.42 -6.86 8.67
CA CYS A 282 17.28 -7.30 7.56
C CYS A 282 18.25 -8.42 7.98
N ILE A 283 18.84 -8.31 9.18
CA ILE A 283 19.72 -9.34 9.76
C ILE A 283 18.94 -10.62 10.08
N ASN A 284 17.79 -10.50 10.76
CA ASN A 284 16.95 -11.63 11.15
C ASN A 284 16.35 -12.37 9.95
N GLU A 285 16.00 -11.64 8.89
CA GLU A 285 15.51 -12.17 7.61
C GLU A 285 16.62 -12.86 6.79
N GLY A 286 17.90 -12.67 7.16
CA GLY A 286 19.04 -13.31 6.51
C GLY A 286 19.61 -12.54 5.30
N HIS A 287 19.20 -11.29 5.09
CA HIS A 287 19.51 -10.49 3.90
C HIS A 287 20.81 -9.67 4.00
N THR A 288 21.85 -10.30 4.54
CA THR A 288 23.17 -9.67 4.75
C THR A 288 24.30 -10.43 4.07
N GLY A 289 24.02 -11.13 2.97
CA GLY A 289 25.00 -11.89 2.20
C GLY A 289 25.93 -11.03 1.35
N SER A 290 25.54 -9.78 1.04
CA SER A 290 26.38 -8.79 0.36
C SER A 290 25.95 -7.36 0.68
N GLU A 291 26.82 -6.37 0.41
CA GLU A 291 26.43 -4.96 0.53
C GLU A 291 25.27 -4.58 -0.40
N ALA A 292 25.22 -5.15 -1.60
CA ALA A 292 24.15 -4.88 -2.56
C ALA A 292 22.81 -5.38 -2.03
N GLU A 293 22.80 -6.57 -1.41
CA GLU A 293 21.61 -7.12 -0.76
C GLU A 293 21.19 -6.25 0.43
N ILE A 294 22.13 -5.84 1.29
CA ILE A 294 21.82 -4.95 2.42
C ILE A 294 21.19 -3.64 1.92
N ARG A 295 21.72 -3.03 0.85
CA ARG A 295 21.15 -1.81 0.26
C ARG A 295 19.73 -2.01 -0.21
N GLU A 296 19.46 -3.11 -0.89
CA GLU A 296 18.11 -3.43 -1.39
C GLU A 296 17.14 -3.61 -0.22
N TRP A 297 17.51 -4.41 0.77
CA TRP A 297 16.64 -4.71 1.91
C TRP A 297 16.51 -3.55 2.90
N MET A 298 17.39 -2.55 2.84
CA MET A 298 17.28 -1.30 3.60
C MET A 298 16.67 -0.14 2.79
N SER A 299 16.36 -0.34 1.50
CA SER A 299 15.91 0.72 0.58
C SER A 299 14.61 1.43 1.02
N GLY A 300 13.80 0.78 1.86
CA GLY A 300 12.58 1.34 2.44
C GLY A 300 12.80 2.46 3.47
N ASN A 301 14.05 2.79 3.81
CA ASN A 301 14.42 3.79 4.82
C ASN A 301 15.30 4.90 4.23
N LEU A 302 14.73 6.10 4.11
CA LEU A 302 15.38 7.25 3.52
C LEU A 302 16.23 8.01 4.55
N CYS A 303 17.43 8.42 4.15
CA CYS A 303 18.36 9.25 4.92
C CYS A 303 18.76 10.49 4.09
N ARG A 304 18.26 11.67 4.46
CA ARG A 304 18.59 12.91 3.73
C ARG A 304 20.01 13.42 4.00
N CYS A 305 20.59 13.06 5.14
CA CYS A 305 21.99 13.29 5.47
C CYS A 305 22.97 12.45 4.64
N ALA A 306 22.45 11.46 3.88
CA ALA A 306 23.22 10.58 3.01
C ALA A 306 24.25 9.68 3.75
N ALA A 307 23.96 9.24 4.97
CA ALA A 307 24.79 8.30 5.74
C ALA A 307 24.77 6.84 5.23
N TYR A 308 24.25 6.58 4.03
CA TYR A 308 23.93 5.23 3.55
C TYR A 308 25.12 4.27 3.50
N GLN A 309 26.31 4.75 3.13
CA GLN A 309 27.52 3.92 3.09
C GLN A 309 27.86 3.39 4.48
N ASN A 310 27.83 4.28 5.48
CA ASN A 310 28.09 3.96 6.88
C ASN A 310 26.98 3.07 7.47
N ILE A 311 25.72 3.28 7.09
CA ILE A 311 24.60 2.42 7.47
C ILE A 311 24.81 0.99 6.95
N VAL A 312 25.18 0.83 5.67
CA VAL A 312 25.46 -0.50 5.10
C VAL A 312 26.63 -1.18 5.83
N ALA A 313 27.70 -0.43 6.12
CA ALA A 313 28.83 -0.93 6.89
C ALA A 313 28.42 -1.38 8.31
N ALA A 314 27.58 -0.59 9.00
CA ALA A 314 27.07 -0.92 10.33
C ALA A 314 26.21 -2.19 10.33
N VAL A 315 25.34 -2.36 9.33
CA VAL A 315 24.52 -3.58 9.20
C VAL A 315 25.40 -4.80 8.96
N ALA A 316 26.39 -4.69 8.07
CA ALA A 316 27.32 -5.78 7.79
C ALA A 316 28.21 -6.14 9.00
N ASP A 317 28.59 -5.15 9.81
CA ASP A 317 29.31 -5.34 11.07
C ASP A 317 28.46 -6.07 12.10
N ALA A 318 27.26 -5.55 12.39
CA ALA A 318 26.32 -6.14 13.34
C ALA A 318 25.92 -7.58 12.96
N ALA A 319 25.76 -7.87 11.66
CA ALA A 319 25.42 -9.21 11.18
C ALA A 319 26.47 -10.27 11.54
N LYS A 320 27.74 -9.89 11.71
CA LYS A 320 28.81 -10.82 12.14
C LYS A 320 28.72 -11.15 13.63
N GLU A 321 28.19 -10.23 14.43
CA GLU A 321 28.04 -10.41 15.88
C GLU A 321 26.76 -11.17 16.23
N VAL A 322 25.63 -10.87 15.56
CA VAL A 322 24.34 -11.53 15.81
C VAL A 322 24.34 -13.00 15.36
N ARG A 323 25.19 -13.37 14.40
CA ARG A 323 25.35 -14.75 13.92
C ARG A 323 26.34 -15.59 14.74
N ARG A 324 26.97 -15.03 15.78
CA ARG A 324 27.83 -15.75 16.73
C ARG A 324 27.01 -16.25 17.91
#